data_AF-A0A066XH06-F1
#
_entry.id   AF-A0A066XH06-F1
#
_cell.length_a   1.000
_cell.length_b   1.000
_cell.length_c   1.000
_cell.angle_alpha   90.00
_cell.angle_beta   90.00
_cell.angle_gamma   90.00
#
_symmetry.space_group_name_H-M   'P 1'
#
loop_
_entity.id
_entity.type
_entity.pdbx_description
1 polymer ?
#
loop_
_entity_poly.entity_id
_entity_poly.type
_entity_poly.pdbx_seq_one_letter_code
_entity_poly.pdbx_strand_id
1 'polypeptide(L)'
;MAAARPAKADVALRLATHEDIPVLASIADAAFRTDAHTQLKAAFCGADDFAEGMAQALASWVDHPKVDVVAAEHPPRQRRAGGLGRVGPEGVRRGRGPTSGRWPV
;
A
#
# COMPACT_ATOMS: atom_id res chain seq x y z
N MET A 1 -9.10 -25.08 24.90
CA MET A 1 -8.30 -24.76 23.71
C MET A 1 -7.66 -23.39 23.92
N ALA A 2 -6.33 -23.33 24.06
CA ALA A 2 -5.63 -22.05 24.14
C ALA A 2 -5.49 -21.49 22.71
N ALA A 3 -6.05 -20.30 22.45
CA ALA A 3 -5.82 -19.59 21.20
C ALA A 3 -4.35 -19.17 21.13
N ALA A 4 -3.60 -19.74 20.19
CA ALA A 4 -2.24 -19.31 19.93
C ALA A 4 -2.29 -17.86 19.41
N ARG A 5 -1.72 -16.90 20.16
CA ARG A 5 -1.50 -15.56 19.61
C ARG A 5 -0.54 -15.68 18.43
N PRO A 6 -0.82 -15.06 17.29
CA PRO A 6 0.14 -15.02 16.19
C PRO A 6 1.43 -14.37 16.69
N ALA A 7 2.57 -14.99 16.37
CA ALA A 7 3.88 -14.42 16.69
C ALA A 7 3.99 -13.02 16.06
N LYS A 8 4.51 -12.06 16.84
CA LYS A 8 4.71 -10.69 16.38
C LYS A 8 5.61 -10.75 15.14
N ALA A 9 5.15 -10.21 14.02
CA ALA A 9 5.96 -10.19 12.83
C ALA A 9 7.20 -9.34 13.10
N ASP A 10 8.38 -9.88 12.80
CA ASP A 10 9.58 -9.07 12.75
C ASP A 10 9.38 -8.04 11.63
N VAL A 11 9.55 -6.77 11.97
CA VAL A 11 9.43 -5.64 11.05
C VAL A 11 10.68 -4.80 11.24
N ALA A 12 11.42 -4.59 10.16
CA ALA A 12 12.53 -3.65 10.14
C ALA A 12 12.02 -2.26 9.73
N LEU A 13 12.58 -1.22 10.33
CA LEU A 13 12.28 0.17 9.99
C LEU A 13 13.54 0.81 9.38
N ARG A 14 13.37 1.55 8.29
CA ARG A 14 14.43 2.36 7.69
C ARG A 14 13.87 3.66 7.13
N LEU A 15 14.73 4.65 6.92
CA LEU A 15 14.35 5.84 6.16
C LEU A 15 13.93 5.43 4.75
N ALA A 16 12.82 6.00 4.31
CA ALA A 16 12.32 5.83 2.95
C ALA A 16 13.17 6.66 1.99
N THR A 17 13.32 6.16 0.77
CA THR A 17 13.97 6.85 -0.33
C THR A 17 12.94 7.15 -1.42
N HIS A 18 13.36 7.88 -2.46
CA HIS A 18 12.53 8.12 -3.64
C HIS A 18 12.04 6.83 -4.32
N GLU A 19 12.80 5.73 -4.21
CA GLU A 19 12.43 4.44 -4.79
C GLU A 19 11.23 3.80 -4.08
N ASP A 20 10.97 4.16 -2.82
CA ASP A 20 9.85 3.63 -2.05
C ASP A 20 8.53 4.33 -2.34
N ILE A 21 8.57 5.55 -2.90
CA ILE A 21 7.39 6.41 -3.08
C ILE A 21 6.25 5.70 -3.83
N PRO A 22 6.48 5.01 -4.97
CA PRO A 22 5.39 4.35 -5.69
C PRO A 22 4.68 3.28 -4.84
N VAL A 23 5.44 2.55 -4.02
CA VAL A 23 4.90 1.49 -3.16
C VAL A 23 4.15 2.10 -1.98
N LEU A 24 4.74 3.10 -1.31
CA LEU A 24 4.13 3.77 -0.16
C LEU A 24 2.83 4.50 -0.56
N ALA A 25 2.82 5.18 -1.70
CA ALA A 25 1.62 5.82 -2.25
C ALA A 25 0.53 4.77 -2.55
N SER A 26 0.90 3.64 -3.14
CA SER A 26 -0.05 2.54 -3.39
C SER A 26 -0.63 1.94 -2.11
N ILE A 27 0.18 1.78 -1.06
CA ILE A 27 -0.29 1.30 0.26
C ILE A 27 -1.25 2.31 0.88
N ALA A 28 -0.92 3.60 0.84
CA ALA A 28 -1.76 4.66 1.36
C ALA A 28 -3.11 4.72 0.63
N ASP A 29 -3.12 4.61 -0.70
CA ASP A 29 -4.34 4.57 -1.51
C ASP A 29 -5.18 3.33 -1.19
N ALA A 30 -4.57 2.15 -1.06
CA ALA A 30 -5.27 0.94 -0.64
C ALA A 30 -5.93 1.10 0.74
N ALA A 31 -5.23 1.72 1.70
CA ALA A 31 -5.79 2.03 3.01
C ALA A 31 -6.94 3.05 2.92
N PHE A 32 -6.75 4.12 2.16
CA PHE A 32 -7.74 5.16 1.91
C PHE A 32 -9.05 4.58 1.34
N ARG A 33 -8.96 3.67 0.36
CA ARG A 33 -10.12 2.98 -0.22
C ARG A 33 -10.93 2.12 0.76
N THR A 34 -10.36 1.79 1.92
CA THR A 34 -11.06 1.06 2.99
C THR A 34 -11.53 1.94 4.14
N ASP A 35 -11.11 3.20 4.18
CA ASP A 35 -11.48 4.17 5.21
C ASP A 35 -12.56 5.13 4.70
N ALA A 36 -13.82 4.75 4.90
CA ALA A 36 -14.98 5.53 4.50
C ALA A 36 -15.02 6.95 5.12
N HIS A 37 -14.49 7.10 6.34
CA HIS A 37 -14.48 8.40 7.01
C HIS A 37 -13.46 9.35 6.37
N THR A 38 -12.28 8.83 6.00
CA THR A 38 -11.27 9.63 5.28
C THR A 38 -11.71 9.93 3.85
N GLN A 39 -12.39 9.00 3.17
CA GLN A 39 -12.98 9.25 1.85
C GLN A 39 -14.03 10.37 1.87
N LEU A 40 -14.91 10.36 2.88
CA LEU A 40 -15.92 11.41 3.01
C LEU A 40 -15.26 12.79 3.11
N LYS A 41 -14.18 12.93 3.88
CA LYS A 41 -13.42 14.18 3.98
C LYS A 41 -12.78 14.58 2.66
N ALA A 42 -12.19 13.63 1.94
CA ALA A 42 -11.56 13.89 0.65
C ALA A 42 -12.57 14.33 -0.42
N ALA A 43 -13.78 13.74 -0.42
CA ALA A 43 -14.85 14.09 -1.34
C ALA A 43 -15.30 15.55 -1.18
N PHE A 44 -15.22 16.12 0.03
CA PHE A 44 -15.51 17.54 0.26
C PHE A 44 -14.35 18.47 -0.09
N CYS A 45 -13.12 17.94 -0.23
CA CYS A 45 -11.91 18.73 -0.47
C CYS A 45 -11.38 18.65 -1.92
N GLY A 46 -12.00 17.85 -2.80
CA GLY A 46 -11.68 17.82 -4.23
C GLY A 46 -10.37 17.10 -4.59
N ALA A 47 -10.02 16.02 -3.90
CA ALA A 47 -8.88 15.19 -4.30
C ALA A 47 -9.29 14.22 -5.42
N ASP A 48 -9.01 14.59 -6.67
CA ASP A 48 -9.40 13.80 -7.86
C ASP A 48 -8.61 12.47 -7.97
N ASP A 49 -7.34 12.45 -7.53
CA ASP A 49 -6.53 11.23 -7.39
C ASP A 49 -5.70 11.26 -6.09
N PHE A 50 -6.12 10.45 -5.11
CA PHE A 50 -5.45 10.35 -3.82
C PHE A 50 -4.04 9.75 -3.93
N ALA A 51 -3.84 8.77 -4.82
CA ALA A 51 -2.55 8.10 -4.97
C ALA A 51 -1.51 9.06 -5.56
N GLU A 52 -1.90 9.85 -6.56
CA GLU A 52 -1.04 10.88 -7.15
C GLU A 52 -0.68 11.97 -6.13
N GLY A 53 -1.68 12.50 -5.42
CA GLY A 53 -1.45 13.51 -4.39
C GLY A 53 -0.55 13.00 -3.26
N MET A 54 -0.69 11.73 -2.86
CA MET A 54 0.17 11.11 -1.87
C MET A 54 1.60 10.94 -2.39
N ALA A 55 1.79 10.53 -3.65
CA ALA A 55 3.12 10.40 -4.24
C ALA A 55 3.86 11.75 -4.27
N GLN A 56 3.16 12.83 -4.63
CA GLN A 56 3.71 14.19 -4.61
C GLN A 56 4.09 14.64 -3.19
N ALA A 57 3.22 14.37 -2.20
CA ALA A 57 3.50 14.69 -0.81
C ALA A 57 4.71 13.92 -0.27
N LEU A 58 4.79 12.61 -0.55
CA LEU A 58 5.92 11.77 -0.15
C LEU A 58 7.23 12.25 -0.77
N ALA A 59 7.23 12.61 -2.06
CA ALA A 59 8.42 13.17 -2.72
C ALA A 59 8.90 14.44 -2.01
N SER A 60 7.98 15.35 -1.66
CA SER A 60 8.34 16.55 -0.92
C SER A 60 8.85 16.25 0.50
N TRP A 61 8.32 15.23 1.18
CA TRP A 61 8.68 14.92 2.56
C TRP A 61 10.02 14.19 2.67
N VAL A 62 10.31 13.27 1.75
CA VAL A 62 11.60 12.55 1.71
C VAL A 62 12.78 13.53 1.61
N ASP A 63 12.60 14.64 0.90
CA ASP A 63 13.64 15.68 0.76
C ASP A 63 13.61 16.75 1.85
N HIS A 64 12.60 16.75 2.74
CA HIS A 64 12.40 17.83 3.69
C HIS A 64 13.22 17.64 4.97
N PRO A 65 14.05 18.61 5.38
CA PRO A 65 15.01 18.45 6.50
C PRO A 65 14.38 18.36 7.90
N LYS A 66 13.05 18.37 8.00
CA LYS A 66 12.30 18.30 9.26
C LYS A 66 11.27 17.17 9.30
N VAL A 67 11.22 16.35 8.26
CA VAL A 67 10.26 15.25 8.15
C VAL A 67 11.04 13.99 7.82
N ASP A 68 10.88 12.96 8.66
CA ASP A 68 11.40 11.63 8.37
C ASP A 68 10.25 10.77 7.84
N VAL A 69 10.38 10.30 6.60
CA VAL A 69 9.51 9.26 6.05
C VAL A 69 10.16 7.92 6.35
N VAL A 70 9.45 7.03 7.07
CA VAL A 70 9.97 5.72 7.48
C VAL A 70 9.21 4.62 6.76
N ALA A 71 9.95 3.75 6.07
CA ALA A 71 9.42 2.54 5.47
C ALA A 71 9.55 1.36 6.44
N ALA A 72 8.48 0.57 6.55
CA ALA A 72 8.44 -0.67 7.30
C ALA A 72 8.57 -1.85 6.34
N GLU A 73 9.58 -2.69 6.57
CA GLU A 73 9.85 -3.87 5.76
C GLU A 73 9.65 -5.13 6.59
N HIS A 74 8.96 -6.10 6.01
CA HIS A 74 9.07 -7.46 6.52
C HIS A 74 10.42 -8.02 6.09
N PRO A 75 11.27 -8.49 7.02
CA PRO A 75 12.47 -9.21 6.64
C PRO A 75 12.03 -10.39 5.76
N PRO A 76 12.81 -10.72 4.73
CA PRO A 76 12.53 -11.89 3.93
C PRO A 76 12.41 -13.06 4.91
N ARG A 77 11.22 -13.67 4.99
CA ARG A 77 11.04 -14.91 5.76
C ARG A 77 12.20 -15.80 5.34
N GLN A 78 13.03 -16.24 6.30
CA GLN A 78 14.07 -17.22 6.02
C GLN A 78 13.38 -18.43 5.38
N ARG A 79 13.34 -18.45 4.06
CA ARG A 79 12.94 -19.61 3.30
C ARG A 79 14.06 -20.60 3.57
N ARG A 80 13.74 -21.67 4.31
CA ARG A 80 14.42 -22.94 4.08
C ARG A 80 14.51 -23.11 2.56
N ALA A 81 15.73 -23.29 2.07
CA ALA A 81 16.10 -23.23 0.67
C ALA A 81 15.00 -23.80 -0.25
N GLY A 82 14.45 -22.95 -1.12
CA GLY A 82 13.42 -23.35 -2.07
C GLY A 82 12.36 -22.27 -2.31
N GLY A 83 12.59 -21.44 -3.32
CA GLY A 83 11.51 -20.73 -4.02
C GLY A 83 11.62 -19.22 -3.99
N LEU A 84 11.53 -18.64 -5.19
CA LEU A 84 11.51 -17.21 -5.49
C LEU A 84 10.70 -16.38 -4.50
N GLY A 85 11.28 -15.26 -4.08
CA GLY A 85 10.58 -14.20 -3.35
C GLY A 85 9.43 -13.65 -4.20
N ARG A 86 8.21 -13.71 -3.65
CA ARG A 86 7.12 -12.82 -4.05
C ARG A 86 7.03 -11.75 -2.97
N VAL A 87 7.22 -10.49 -3.36
CA VAL A 87 6.54 -9.37 -2.70
C VAL A 87 5.27 -9.17 -3.52
N GLY A 88 4.12 -9.36 -2.89
CA GLY A 88 2.82 -9.18 -3.54
C GLY A 88 1.71 -9.36 -2.51
N PRO A 89 0.60 -8.59 -2.61
CA PRO A 89 -0.53 -8.73 -1.72
C PRO A 89 -1.25 -10.04 -2.03
N GLU A 90 -0.99 -11.08 -1.24
CA GLU A 90 -1.86 -12.25 -1.22
C GLU A 90 -3.17 -11.88 -0.53
N GLY A 91 -4.13 -11.48 -1.35
CA GLY A 91 -5.49 -11.24 -0.90
C GLY A 91 -6.38 -10.55 -1.92
N VAL A 92 -6.48 -11.07 -3.16
CA VAL A 92 -7.74 -11.24 -3.94
C VAL A 92 -7.36 -11.98 -5.23
N ARG A 93 -7.76 -13.25 -5.35
CA ARG A 93 -7.83 -13.95 -6.63
C ARG A 93 -9.27 -14.41 -6.90
N ARG A 94 -9.61 -14.27 -8.18
CA ARG A 94 -10.73 -14.79 -8.99
C ARG A 94 -11.90 -13.81 -9.14
N GLY A 95 -12.39 -13.52 -10.35
CA GLY A 95 -12.25 -14.28 -11.60
C GLY A 95 -12.48 -13.46 -12.87
N ARG A 96 -11.91 -14.01 -13.95
CA ARG A 96 -12.02 -13.61 -15.34
C ARG A 96 -13.31 -14.20 -15.94
N GLY A 97 -14.04 -13.40 -16.70
CA GLY A 97 -15.06 -13.85 -17.65
C GLY A 97 -15.41 -12.70 -18.61
N PRO A 98 -15.43 -12.90 -19.94
CA PRO A 98 -15.67 -11.82 -20.91
C PRO A 98 -17.16 -11.72 -21.23
N THR A 99 -17.72 -10.52 -21.29
CA THR A 99 -18.94 -10.24 -22.05
C THR A 99 -18.96 -8.81 -22.59
N SER A 100 -19.12 -8.75 -23.90
CA SER A 100 -19.53 -7.60 -24.71
C SER A 100 -20.71 -6.83 -24.10
N GLY A 101 -20.64 -5.50 -24.11
CA GLY A 101 -21.73 -4.60 -23.76
C GLY A 101 -21.62 -3.30 -24.54
N ARG A 102 -22.55 -3.11 -25.47
CA ARG A 102 -22.73 -1.98 -26.38
C ARG A 102 -23.28 -0.78 -25.59
N TRP A 103 -22.73 0.42 -25.78
CA TRP A 103 -23.28 1.66 -25.24
C TRP A 103 -24.34 2.21 -26.20
N PRO A 104 -25.55 2.61 -25.73
CA PRO A 104 -26.47 3.39 -26.55
C PRO A 104 -26.16 4.89 -26.40
N VAL A 105 -26.08 5.57 -27.55
CA VAL A 105 -26.54 6.96 -27.74
C VAL A 105 -27.58 6.94 -28.84
#